data_AF-A0A2D2D5N0-F1
#
_entry.id   AF-A0A2D2D5N0-F1
#
_cell.length_a   1.000
_cell.length_b   1.000
_cell.length_c   1.000
_cell.angle_alpha   90.00
_cell.angle_beta   90.00
_cell.angle_gamma   90.00
#
_symmetry.space_group_name_H-M   'P 1'
#
loop_
_entity.id
_entity.type
_entity.pdbx_description
1 polymer ?
#
loop_
_entity_poly.entity_id
_entity_poly.type
_entity_poly.pdbx_seq_one_letter_code
_entity_poly.pdbx_strand_id
1 'polypeptide(L)'
;MAWRAWYGLRRWRARAKAQLADEPLCRMCAAEGRVTAATVADHIEPHRGDPALFWAGALQSLCAPHHNRAKQRAEAAARHP
;
A
#
# COMPACT_ATOMS: atom_id res chain seq x y z
N MET A 1 -4.44 2.50 -17.44
CA MET A 1 -3.10 1.90 -17.59
C MET A 1 -3.16 0.41 -17.26
N ALA A 2 -2.43 -0.41 -18.01
CA ALA A 2 -2.52 -1.89 -17.97
C ALA A 2 -2.25 -2.51 -16.57
N TRP A 3 -1.38 -1.89 -15.77
CA TRP A 3 -1.00 -2.39 -14.44
C TRP A 3 -2.13 -2.37 -13.40
N ARG A 4 -3.20 -1.58 -13.60
CA ARG A 4 -4.34 -1.56 -12.67
C ARG A 4 -5.03 -2.93 -12.56
N ALA A 5 -5.00 -3.72 -13.63
CA ALA A 5 -5.55 -5.07 -13.65
C ALA A 5 -4.78 -6.02 -12.71
N TRP A 6 -3.51 -5.75 -12.41
CA TRP A 6 -2.70 -6.62 -11.55
C TRP A 6 -3.22 -6.68 -10.10
N TYR A 7 -3.81 -5.58 -9.61
CA TYR A 7 -4.48 -5.56 -8.30
C TYR A 7 -5.70 -6.51 -8.23
N GLY A 8 -6.28 -6.90 -9.37
CA GLY A 8 -7.37 -7.88 -9.42
C GLY A 8 -6.90 -9.34 -9.37
N LEU A 9 -5.60 -9.60 -9.61
CA LEU A 9 -5.08 -10.96 -9.74
C LEU A 9 -5.03 -11.69 -8.40
N ARG A 10 -5.26 -13.01 -8.42
CA ARG A 10 -5.16 -13.89 -7.23
C ARG A 10 -3.79 -13.78 -6.55
N ARG A 11 -2.71 -13.63 -7.34
CA ARG A 11 -1.35 -13.44 -6.84
C ARG A 11 -1.24 -12.20 -5.96
N TRP A 12 -1.83 -11.07 -6.39
CA TRP A 12 -1.83 -9.85 -5.58
C TRP A 12 -2.66 -10.03 -4.30
N ARG A 13 -3.87 -10.60 -4.40
CA ARG A 13 -4.73 -10.84 -3.23
C ARG A 13 -4.05 -11.70 -2.17
N ALA A 14 -3.34 -12.75 -2.58
CA ALA A 14 -2.58 -13.60 -1.67
C ALA A 14 -1.43 -12.83 -0.99
N ARG A 15 -0.67 -12.05 -1.78
CA ARG A 15 0.41 -11.20 -1.26
C ARG A 15 -0.10 -10.16 -0.25
N ALA A 16 -1.19 -9.46 -0.58
CA ALA A 16 -1.79 -8.47 0.30
C ALA A 16 -2.32 -9.11 1.59
N LYS A 17 -2.93 -10.30 1.51
CA LYS A 17 -3.39 -11.05 2.70
C LYS A 17 -2.22 -11.46 3.60
N ALA A 18 -1.12 -11.94 3.02
CA ALA A 18 0.08 -12.29 3.79
C ALA A 18 0.65 -11.06 4.51
N GLN A 19 0.79 -9.92 3.81
CA GLN A 19 1.23 -8.67 4.43
C GLN A 19 0.34 -8.24 5.60
N LEU A 20 -0.98 -8.34 5.46
CA LEU A 20 -1.92 -7.98 6.54
C LEU A 20 -1.92 -8.99 7.70
N ALA A 21 -1.47 -10.23 7.48
CA ALA A 21 -1.29 -11.20 8.55
C ALA A 21 0.01 -10.94 9.32
N ASP A 22 1.10 -10.64 8.62
CA ASP A 22 2.41 -10.37 9.21
C ASP A 22 2.45 -9.00 9.92
N GLU A 23 1.75 -8.02 9.37
CA GLU A 23 1.62 -6.67 9.93
C GLU A 23 0.13 -6.32 10.05
N PRO A 24 -0.56 -6.77 11.13
CA PRO A 24 -2.01 -6.62 11.27
C PRO A 24 -2.45 -5.22 11.70
N LEU A 25 -1.52 -4.37 12.13
CA LEU A 25 -1.79 -3.00 12.57
C LEU A 25 -1.35 -1.98 11.51
N CYS A 26 -2.03 -0.85 11.46
CA CYS A 26 -1.64 0.27 10.63
C CYS A 26 -0.29 0.82 11.11
N ARG A 27 0.73 0.73 10.27
CA ARG A 27 2.09 1.23 10.55
C ARG A 27 2.11 2.69 10.97
N MET A 28 1.31 3.53 10.31
CA MET A 28 1.22 4.96 10.59
C MET A 28 0.50 5.23 11.92
N CYS A 29 -0.60 4.53 12.22
CA CYS A 29 -1.24 4.65 13.53
C CYS A 29 -0.27 4.22 14.64
N ALA A 30 0.46 3.11 14.45
CA ALA A 30 1.43 2.62 15.44
C ALA A 30 2.53 3.66 15.71
N ALA A 31 3.06 4.30 14.66
CA ALA A 31 4.03 5.40 14.80
C ALA A 31 3.47 6.63 15.55
N GLU A 32 2.15 6.82 15.51
CA GLU A 32 1.44 7.87 16.26
C GLU A 32 1.00 7.40 17.67
N GLY A 33 1.40 6.21 18.11
CA GLY A 33 1.02 5.63 19.41
C GLY A 33 -0.42 5.10 19.46
N ARG A 34 -1.05 4.88 18.30
CA ARG A 34 -2.44 4.40 18.19
C ARG A 34 -2.48 2.95 17.70
N VAL A 35 -3.34 2.15 18.30
CA VAL A 35 -3.63 0.79 17.84
C VAL A 35 -4.82 0.83 16.89
N THR A 36 -4.63 0.47 15.63
CA THR A 36 -5.70 0.41 14.64
C THR A 36 -5.40 -0.72 13.67
N ALA A 37 -6.39 -1.57 13.41
CA ALA A 37 -6.24 -2.65 12.43
C ALA A 37 -5.94 -2.08 11.04
N ALA A 38 -5.00 -2.71 10.33
CA ALA A 38 -4.77 -2.43 8.93
C ALA A 38 -5.80 -3.17 8.07
N THR A 39 -6.22 -2.54 6.98
CA THR A 39 -7.17 -3.10 6.01
C THR A 39 -6.64 -3.06 4.58
N VAL A 40 -5.51 -2.39 4.36
CA VAL A 40 -4.90 -2.21 3.04
C VAL A 40 -3.41 -2.53 3.13
N ALA A 41 -2.92 -3.40 2.24
CA ALA A 41 -1.50 -3.54 1.97
C ALA A 41 -1.15 -2.59 0.82
N ASP A 42 -0.26 -1.64 1.10
CA ASP A 42 0.14 -0.56 0.19
C ASP A 42 1.61 -0.68 -0.18
N HIS A 43 1.96 -0.36 -1.43
CA HIS A 43 3.35 -0.31 -1.84
C HIS A 43 4.05 0.87 -1.16
N ILE A 44 5.19 0.62 -0.50
CA ILE A 44 6.00 1.70 0.08
C ILE A 44 6.60 2.55 -1.05
N GLU A 45 7.20 1.87 -2.02
CA GLU A 45 7.71 2.49 -3.24
C GLU A 45 6.66 2.39 -4.36
N PRO A 46 6.20 3.52 -4.93
CA PRO A 46 5.23 3.48 -6.02
C PRO A 46 5.79 2.77 -7.25
N HIS A 47 5.20 1.65 -7.62
CA HIS A 47 5.69 0.84 -8.74
C HIS A 47 5.57 1.53 -10.11
N ARG A 48 4.66 2.51 -10.30
CA ARG A 48 4.47 3.29 -11.55
C ARG A 48 4.35 2.45 -12.84
N GLY A 49 3.91 1.20 -12.71
CA GLY A 49 3.80 0.24 -13.81
C GLY A 49 4.99 -0.71 -13.99
N ASP A 50 6.04 -0.56 -13.20
CA ASP A 50 7.15 -1.52 -13.12
C ASP A 50 6.67 -2.84 -12.47
N PRO A 51 6.76 -3.99 -13.19
CA PRO A 51 6.36 -5.28 -12.66
C PRO A 51 7.22 -5.76 -11.48
N ALA A 52 8.52 -5.48 -11.46
CA ALA A 52 9.42 -5.91 -10.39
C ALA A 52 9.05 -5.20 -9.08
N LEU A 53 8.85 -3.89 -9.13
CA LEU A 53 8.36 -3.13 -7.98
C LEU A 53 6.96 -3.58 -7.56
N PHE A 54 6.06 -3.87 -8.51
CA PHE A 54 4.71 -4.32 -8.18
C PHE A 54 4.70 -5.68 -7.46
N TRP A 55 5.50 -6.65 -7.93
CA TRP A 55 5.45 -8.03 -7.45
C TRP A 55 6.43 -8.35 -6.33
N ALA A 56 7.55 -7.63 -6.25
CA ALA A 56 8.61 -7.88 -5.27
C ALA A 56 8.89 -6.67 -4.35
N GLY A 57 8.49 -5.46 -4.73
CA GLY A 57 8.72 -4.24 -3.93
C GLY A 57 8.02 -4.26 -2.57
N ALA A 58 8.62 -3.62 -1.57
CA ALA A 58 8.15 -3.68 -0.18
C ALA A 58 6.73 -3.12 0.00
N LEU A 59 5.97 -3.75 0.91
CA LEU A 59 4.63 -3.33 1.29
C LEU A 59 4.60 -2.83 2.74
N GLN A 60 3.59 -2.03 3.04
CA GLN A 60 3.22 -1.60 4.38
C GLN A 60 1.72 -1.83 4.60
N SER A 61 1.35 -2.13 5.84
CA SER A 61 -0.04 -2.27 6.24
C SER A 61 -0.59 -0.95 6.76
N LEU A 62 -1.71 -0.48 6.19
CA LEU A 62 -2.35 0.79 6.51
C LEU A 62 -3.85 0.61 6.78
N CYS A 63 -4.40 1.46 7.64
CA CYS A 63 -5.84 1.66 7.72
C CYS A 63 -6.30 2.49 6.51
N ALA A 64 -7.58 2.38 6.15
CA ALA A 64 -8.14 3.11 5.00
C ALA A 64 -7.90 4.64 5.06
N PRO A 65 -8.05 5.33 6.21
CA PRO A 65 -7.75 6.76 6.29
C PRO A 65 -6.31 7.12 5.94
N HIS A 66 -5.33 6.40 6.50
CA HIS A 66 -3.92 6.66 6.23
C HIS A 66 -3.52 6.29 4.81
N HIS A 67 -4.04 5.19 4.26
CA HIS A 67 -3.81 4.82 2.86
C HIS A 67 -4.34 5.91 1.90
N ASN A 68 -5.56 6.42 2.12
CA ASN A 68 -6.13 7.45 1.26
C ASN A 68 -5.32 8.76 1.35
N ARG A 69 -4.89 9.15 2.55
CA ARG A 69 -4.05 10.35 2.75
C ARG A 69 -2.65 10.18 2.15
N ALA A 70 -2.05 8.99 2.27
CA ALA A 70 -0.75 8.69 1.67
C ALA A 70 -0.80 8.83 0.14
N LYS A 71 -1.86 8.29 -0.50
CA LYS A 71 -2.09 8.47 -1.94
C LYS A 71 -2.27 9.92 -2.33
N GLN A 72 -3.08 10.68 -1.58
CA GLN A 72 -3.27 12.11 -1.85
C GLN A 72 -1.96 12.91 -1.73
N ARG A 73 -1.10 12.58 -0.76
CA ARG A 73 0.23 13.22 -0.62
C ARG A 73 1.16 12.87 -1.77
N ALA A 74 1.19 11.61 -2.20
CA ALA A 74 1.98 11.18 -3.36
C ALA A 74 1.50 11.87 -4.65
N GLU A 75 0.20 12.02 -4.84
CA GLU A 75 -0.41 12.73 -5.97
C GLU A 75 -0.09 14.24 -5.93
N ALA A 76 -0.12 14.88 -4.76
CA ALA A 76 0.23 16.29 -4.61
C ALA A 76 1.72 16.58 -4.87
N ALA A 77 2.61 15.67 -4.45
CA ALA A 77 4.04 15.78 -4.72
C ALA A 77 4.39 15.60 -6.21
N ALA A 78 3.61 14.80 -6.94
CA ALA A 78 3.76 14.62 -8.39
C ALA A 78 3.21 15.79 -9.23
N ARG A 79 2.57 16.80 -8.59
CA ARG A 79 1.90 17.92 -9.27
C ARG A 79 2.59 19.27 -9.08
N HIS A 80 3.79 19.31 -8.52
CA HIS A 80 4.61 20.54 -8.44
C HIS A 80 5.68 20.53 -9.54
N PRO A 81 5.76 21.57 -10.40
CA PRO A 81 6.84 21.77 -11.37
C PRO A 81 8.18 22.13 -10.69
#